data_AF-A0A7W8MBZ3-F1
#
_entry.id   AF-A0A7W8MBZ3-F1
#
_cell.length_a   1.000
_cell.length_b   1.000
_cell.length_c   1.000
_cell.angle_alpha   90.00
_cell.angle_beta   90.00
_cell.angle_gamma   90.00
#
_symmetry.space_group_name_H-M   'P 1'
#
loop_
_entity.id
_entity.type
_entity.pdbx_description
1 polymer ?
#
loop_
_entity_poly.entity_id
_entity_poly.type
_entity_poly.pdbx_seq_one_letter_code
_entity_poly.pdbx_strand_id
1 'polypeptide(L)'
;MIFDFIVVGAGSAGCIVASRLSESGRHSVLLIEAGGEDKSFWFKIPVGYAKSYYNPKVNWMYRTEPEANLGGRRIYAPRGKVQGGSGSINAMIFVRGARQDFDDWREAGNPGWGFDDVLPYFRKLETHARGESPWHGANGPIHVTPMRGSTHAVSDAFLEACKELGLPENDDFNGASIEGAGVYDVNTRRGQRSHSSAEYLRPSLTRPNLLIEREAHARRLLAAPDGRVSGIEVMQRGSTRSFSARREVILAAGAVDTPKLMQLSGFGDGATLFAQGIETRKHLPAVGQNLQDHLCASFYYRSRRPTLNGDFASLLGQARFGLTWLMKRSGPFAMSVNQAGGFFRGAPEEARPNIQVYFNPLSYRIPDNPRAGLTPEPYPGFLIAFNACRPTSKGTVTIASANAADAPLIRPNYLSTDRDVEEVLQGSHLMRRIAGARALEDWVEDEVSPSKAVQSDEQLLDYFRLNSGSIYHLCGTCAMGSDPQHAVVDSRLRVHGVQGLRIVDASIFPNITAGNINAPTMMVAEKGSAMILEDAAARVEA
;
A
#
# COMPACT_ATOMS: atom_id res chain seq x y z
N MET A 1 17.84 -11.95 -24.71
CA MET A 1 17.10 -10.85 -25.39
C MET A 1 17.50 -9.53 -24.77
N ILE A 2 17.50 -8.44 -25.54
CA ILE A 2 18.02 -7.12 -25.11
C ILE A 2 16.92 -6.05 -25.25
N PHE A 3 16.72 -5.26 -24.20
CA PHE A 3 15.75 -4.16 -24.12
C PHE A 3 16.43 -2.86 -23.74
N ASP A 4 15.81 -1.70 -23.96
CA ASP A 4 16.32 -0.44 -23.40
C ASP A 4 16.15 -0.43 -21.88
N PHE A 5 14.95 -0.78 -21.42
CA PHE A 5 14.61 -0.83 -20.01
C PHE A 5 14.08 -2.20 -19.62
N ILE A 6 14.47 -2.67 -18.44
CA ILE A 6 13.87 -3.83 -17.79
C ILE A 6 13.23 -3.34 -16.50
N VAL A 7 11.91 -3.53 -16.34
CA VAL A 7 11.16 -3.22 -15.13
C VAL A 7 10.87 -4.53 -14.40
N VAL A 8 11.26 -4.63 -13.13
CA VAL A 8 11.11 -5.84 -12.32
C VAL A 8 9.97 -5.67 -11.32
N GLY A 9 8.88 -6.41 -11.51
CA GLY A 9 7.65 -6.35 -10.74
C GLY A 9 6.55 -5.59 -11.50
N ALA A 10 5.46 -6.26 -11.87
CA ALA A 10 4.28 -5.64 -12.46
C ALA A 10 3.29 -5.18 -11.39
N GLY A 11 3.79 -4.58 -10.31
CA GLY A 11 2.97 -4.02 -9.23
C GLY A 11 2.32 -2.68 -9.57
N SER A 12 1.83 -1.98 -8.54
CA SER A 12 1.20 -0.66 -8.68
C SER A 12 2.12 0.35 -9.39
N ALA A 13 3.40 0.35 -9.06
CA ALA A 13 4.39 1.22 -9.69
C ALA A 13 4.87 0.68 -11.04
N GLY A 14 5.30 -0.59 -11.10
CA GLY A 14 5.90 -1.16 -12.32
C GLY A 14 4.97 -1.18 -13.54
N CYS A 15 3.65 -1.34 -13.34
CA CYS A 15 2.66 -1.17 -14.41
C CYS A 15 2.71 0.23 -15.05
N ILE A 16 2.82 1.27 -14.22
CA ILE A 16 2.86 2.67 -14.66
C ILE A 16 4.21 2.94 -15.34
N VAL A 17 5.32 2.53 -14.73
CA VAL A 17 6.66 2.71 -15.30
C VAL A 17 6.77 2.08 -16.68
N ALA A 18 6.38 0.81 -16.83
CA ALA A 18 6.44 0.13 -18.12
C ALA A 18 5.56 0.79 -19.19
N SER A 19 4.36 1.24 -18.80
CA SER A 19 3.44 1.98 -19.66
C SER A 19 4.04 3.32 -20.11
N ARG A 20 4.63 4.11 -19.20
CA ARG A 20 5.19 5.43 -19.51
C ARG A 20 6.46 5.34 -20.35
N LEU A 21 7.37 4.43 -20.01
CA LEU A 21 8.63 4.27 -20.76
C LEU A 21 8.40 3.78 -22.21
N SER A 22 7.35 3.00 -22.44
CA SER A 22 7.00 2.52 -23.79
C SER A 22 6.17 3.51 -24.62
N GLU A 23 5.64 4.59 -24.01
CA GLU A 23 4.60 5.45 -24.59
C GLU A 23 5.03 6.12 -25.91
N SER A 24 6.29 6.53 -26.03
CA SER A 24 6.80 7.18 -27.25
C SER A 24 7.12 6.23 -28.41
N GLY A 25 7.06 4.91 -28.20
CA GLY A 25 7.52 3.92 -29.19
C GLY A 25 9.05 3.82 -29.35
N ARG A 26 9.82 4.80 -28.85
CA ARG A 26 11.29 4.89 -29.01
C ARG A 26 12.09 3.89 -28.17
N HIS A 27 11.53 3.42 -27.06
CA HIS A 27 12.24 2.57 -26.11
C HIS A 27 11.59 1.18 -26.06
N SER A 28 12.41 0.12 -26.17
CA SER A 28 11.92 -1.22 -25.90
C SER A 28 11.95 -1.53 -24.41
N VAL A 29 10.83 -2.01 -23.88
CA VAL A 29 10.63 -2.23 -22.44
C VAL A 29 10.24 -3.69 -22.21
N LEU A 30 10.95 -4.33 -21.28
CA LEU A 30 10.57 -5.62 -20.73
C LEU A 30 10.02 -5.42 -19.31
N LEU A 31 8.82 -5.92 -19.05
CA LEU A 31 8.23 -5.99 -17.71
C LEU A 31 8.24 -7.44 -17.22
N ILE A 32 8.77 -7.69 -16.02
CA ILE A 32 8.87 -9.02 -15.43
C ILE A 32 7.94 -9.13 -14.23
N GLU A 33 7.13 -10.18 -14.17
CA GLU A 33 6.20 -10.43 -13.07
C GLU A 33 6.29 -11.89 -12.59
N ALA A 34 6.45 -12.07 -11.28
CA ALA A 34 6.51 -13.39 -10.67
C ALA A 34 5.15 -14.10 -10.69
N GLY A 35 4.06 -13.34 -10.62
CA GLY A 35 2.69 -13.83 -10.72
C GLY A 35 2.17 -14.04 -12.14
N GLY A 36 0.93 -14.53 -12.20
CA GLY A 36 0.19 -14.72 -13.45
C GLY A 36 -0.57 -13.46 -13.90
N GLU A 37 -1.41 -13.65 -14.90
CA GLU A 37 -2.33 -12.62 -15.39
C GLU A 37 -3.44 -12.28 -14.38
N ASP A 38 -3.88 -11.03 -14.38
CA ASP A 38 -5.01 -10.54 -13.59
C ASP A 38 -6.36 -10.81 -14.28
N LYS A 39 -6.58 -12.06 -14.71
CA LYS A 39 -7.78 -12.52 -15.44
C LYS A 39 -8.98 -12.83 -14.55
N SER A 40 -8.79 -12.95 -13.23
CA SER A 40 -9.86 -13.31 -12.31
C SER A 40 -10.96 -12.25 -12.30
N PHE A 41 -12.21 -12.69 -12.39
CA PHE A 41 -13.39 -11.84 -12.23
C PHE A 41 -13.38 -11.09 -10.89
N TRP A 42 -12.85 -11.72 -9.84
CA TRP A 42 -12.78 -11.16 -8.49
C TRP A 42 -11.86 -9.94 -8.37
N PHE A 43 -10.92 -9.73 -9.30
CA PHE A 43 -10.10 -8.51 -9.29
C PHE A 43 -10.89 -7.28 -9.72
N LYS A 44 -11.98 -7.46 -10.49
CA LYS A 44 -12.82 -6.35 -10.96
C LYS A 44 -13.76 -5.84 -9.88
N ILE A 45 -14.29 -6.74 -9.05
CA ILE A 45 -15.25 -6.41 -8.00
C ILE A 45 -14.47 -5.91 -6.77
N PRO A 46 -14.76 -4.70 -6.26
CA PRO A 46 -14.16 -4.18 -5.06
C PRO A 46 -14.03 -5.17 -3.89
N VAL A 47 -15.14 -5.70 -3.38
CA VAL A 47 -15.11 -6.68 -2.25
C VAL A 47 -14.50 -8.04 -2.61
N GLY A 48 -14.18 -8.26 -3.90
CA GLY A 48 -13.55 -9.49 -4.38
C GLY A 48 -12.15 -9.73 -3.81
N TYR A 49 -11.49 -8.72 -3.23
CA TYR A 49 -10.18 -8.89 -2.58
C TYR A 49 -10.20 -9.96 -1.47
N ALA A 50 -11.35 -10.20 -0.82
CA ALA A 50 -11.50 -11.25 0.18
C ALA A 50 -11.17 -12.65 -0.38
N LYS A 51 -11.35 -12.88 -1.69
CA LYS A 51 -10.99 -14.14 -2.37
C LYS A 51 -9.49 -14.26 -2.69
N SER A 52 -8.76 -13.15 -2.65
CA SER A 52 -7.32 -13.10 -2.89
C SER A 52 -6.50 -13.17 -1.60
N TYR A 53 -7.13 -12.94 -0.45
CA TYR A 53 -6.46 -12.71 0.83
C TYR A 53 -5.55 -13.87 1.28
N TYR A 54 -5.97 -15.13 1.12
CA TYR A 54 -5.15 -16.33 1.39
C TYR A 54 -4.95 -17.23 0.16
N ASN A 55 -4.84 -16.62 -1.03
CA ASN A 55 -4.67 -17.38 -2.26
C ASN A 55 -3.20 -17.39 -2.73
N PRO A 56 -2.47 -18.51 -2.59
CA PRO A 56 -1.05 -18.60 -2.96
C PRO A 56 -0.77 -18.36 -4.45
N LYS A 57 -1.78 -18.46 -5.32
CA LYS A 57 -1.61 -18.20 -6.76
C LYS A 57 -1.44 -16.72 -7.07
N VAL A 58 -1.97 -15.84 -6.22
CA VAL A 58 -2.04 -14.39 -6.49
C VAL A 58 -1.54 -13.54 -5.31
N ASN A 59 -1.08 -14.18 -4.25
CA ASN A 59 -0.57 -13.55 -3.03
C ASN A 59 0.70 -14.27 -2.57
N TRP A 60 1.70 -13.51 -2.15
CA TRP A 60 2.92 -14.03 -1.55
C TRP A 60 2.71 -14.63 -0.16
N MET A 61 1.71 -14.14 0.58
CA MET A 61 1.32 -14.63 1.91
C MET A 61 2.47 -14.62 2.93
N TYR A 62 3.32 -13.58 2.89
CA TYR A 62 4.40 -13.44 3.84
C TYR A 62 3.90 -13.27 5.28
N ARG A 63 4.80 -13.52 6.21
CA ARG A 63 4.63 -13.23 7.63
C ARG A 63 5.86 -12.54 8.18
N THR A 64 5.67 -11.76 9.23
CA THR A 64 6.77 -11.25 10.02
C THR A 64 7.47 -12.37 10.78
N GLU A 65 8.68 -12.07 11.23
CA GLU A 65 9.28 -12.75 12.36
C GLU A 65 8.48 -12.47 13.65
N PRO A 66 8.70 -13.23 14.73
CA PRO A 66 7.99 -13.02 15.98
C PRO A 66 8.20 -11.59 16.53
N GLU A 67 7.11 -10.86 16.74
CA GLU A 67 7.16 -9.47 17.22
C GLU A 67 7.14 -9.42 18.75
N ALA A 68 8.25 -9.02 19.37
CA ALA A 68 8.42 -9.03 20.82
C ALA A 68 7.34 -8.20 21.56
N ASN A 69 7.06 -6.99 21.08
CA ASN A 69 6.08 -6.09 21.69
C ASN A 69 4.62 -6.48 21.38
N LEU A 70 4.39 -7.51 20.56
CA LEU A 70 3.06 -8.05 20.24
C LEU A 70 2.88 -9.48 20.78
N GLY A 71 3.63 -9.85 21.83
CA GLY A 71 3.52 -11.16 22.48
C GLY A 71 4.08 -12.32 21.66
N GLY A 72 5.07 -12.05 20.79
CA GLY A 72 5.68 -13.06 19.92
C GLY A 72 4.81 -13.46 18.71
N ARG A 73 3.72 -12.73 18.44
CA ARG A 73 2.86 -12.98 17.28
C ARG A 73 3.64 -12.79 15.97
N ARG A 74 3.34 -13.64 14.98
CA ARG A 74 3.77 -13.46 13.59
C ARG A 74 2.64 -12.80 12.81
N ILE A 75 2.83 -11.55 12.40
CA ILE A 75 1.81 -10.76 11.73
C ILE A 75 1.77 -11.13 10.25
N TYR A 76 0.56 -11.31 9.72
CA TYR A 76 0.35 -11.59 8.30
C TYR A 76 0.65 -10.35 7.44
N ALA A 77 1.48 -10.52 6.40
CA ALA A 77 1.96 -9.45 5.52
C ALA A 77 1.67 -9.77 4.04
N PRO A 78 0.39 -9.86 3.63
CA PRO A 78 -0.02 -10.24 2.27
C PRO A 78 0.47 -9.25 1.23
N ARG A 79 0.96 -9.75 0.10
CA ARG A 79 1.42 -8.93 -1.04
C ARG A 79 0.96 -9.55 -2.34
N GLY A 80 0.49 -8.74 -3.27
CA GLY A 80 0.02 -9.25 -4.56
C GLY A 80 1.17 -9.89 -5.35
N LYS A 81 0.95 -11.13 -5.78
CA LYS A 81 1.80 -11.91 -6.67
C LYS A 81 1.03 -12.18 -7.96
N VAL A 82 0.74 -11.12 -8.69
CA VAL A 82 -0.11 -11.11 -9.89
C VAL A 82 0.16 -9.81 -10.64
N GLN A 83 -0.11 -9.76 -11.93
CA GLN A 83 -0.17 -8.51 -12.67
C GLN A 83 -1.03 -7.45 -11.95
N GLY A 84 -0.50 -6.23 -11.79
CA GLY A 84 -1.05 -5.15 -10.96
C GLY A 84 -0.65 -5.21 -9.47
N GLY A 85 -0.03 -6.31 -9.03
CA GLY A 85 0.49 -6.53 -7.68
C GLY A 85 -0.54 -6.28 -6.60
N SER A 86 -0.11 -5.66 -5.50
CA SER A 86 -0.99 -5.33 -4.37
C SER A 86 -2.16 -4.42 -4.76
N GLY A 87 -2.03 -3.59 -5.80
CA GLY A 87 -3.14 -2.78 -6.33
C GLY A 87 -4.34 -3.62 -6.83
N SER A 88 -4.09 -4.85 -7.28
CA SER A 88 -5.13 -5.81 -7.72
C SER A 88 -5.91 -6.44 -6.57
N ILE A 89 -5.36 -6.39 -5.35
CA ILE A 89 -5.90 -7.11 -4.19
C ILE A 89 -6.12 -6.21 -2.95
N ASN A 90 -5.99 -4.89 -3.08
CA ASN A 90 -6.17 -3.96 -1.96
C ASN A 90 -7.65 -3.59 -1.71
N ALA A 91 -7.91 -2.83 -0.63
CA ALA A 91 -9.22 -2.32 -0.23
C ALA A 91 -9.62 -0.98 -0.90
N MET A 92 -8.89 -0.53 -1.94
CA MET A 92 -9.21 0.60 -2.85
C MET A 92 -9.33 2.00 -2.25
N ILE A 93 -9.17 2.16 -0.94
CA ILE A 93 -9.16 3.51 -0.33
C ILE A 93 -8.09 4.35 -1.01
N PHE A 94 -8.52 5.49 -1.55
CA PHE A 94 -7.68 6.42 -2.28
C PHE A 94 -7.42 7.65 -1.40
N VAL A 95 -6.24 7.64 -0.77
CA VAL A 95 -5.71 8.76 0.00
C VAL A 95 -4.30 9.03 -0.50
N ARG A 96 -3.97 10.31 -0.71
CA ARG A 96 -2.65 10.75 -1.17
C ARG A 96 -1.64 10.95 -0.03
N GLY A 97 -2.12 11.19 1.19
CA GLY A 97 -1.31 11.67 2.30
C GLY A 97 -1.42 13.18 2.49
N ALA A 98 -0.93 13.66 3.62
CA ALA A 98 -0.93 15.08 3.97
C ALA A 98 0.16 15.83 3.20
N ARG A 99 -0.03 17.14 3.02
CA ARG A 99 1.02 18.03 2.48
C ARG A 99 2.36 17.86 3.19
N GLN A 100 2.31 17.86 4.53
CA GLN A 100 3.50 17.74 5.36
C GLN A 100 4.25 16.42 5.15
N ASP A 101 3.61 15.34 4.69
CA ASP A 101 4.32 14.08 4.46
C ASP A 101 5.37 14.20 3.35
N PHE A 102 5.05 14.98 2.32
CA PHE A 102 5.95 15.21 1.18
C PHE A 102 6.94 16.33 1.47
N ASP A 103 6.54 17.33 2.25
CA ASP A 103 7.49 18.31 2.77
C ASP A 103 8.55 17.64 3.67
N ASP A 104 8.15 16.68 4.52
CA ASP A 104 9.06 15.83 5.30
C ASP A 104 10.02 15.04 4.38
N TRP A 105 9.56 14.57 3.21
CA TRP A 105 10.42 13.89 2.23
C TRP A 105 11.48 14.83 1.66
N ARG A 106 11.10 16.07 1.33
CA ARG A 106 12.02 17.10 0.86
C ARG A 106 13.04 17.46 1.93
N GLU A 107 12.59 17.67 3.15
CA GLU A 107 13.43 18.00 4.31
C GLU A 107 14.39 16.87 4.69
N ALA A 108 14.02 15.61 4.42
CA ALA A 108 14.92 14.45 4.51
C ALA A 108 16.01 14.40 3.42
N GLY A 109 16.27 15.51 2.72
CA GLY A 109 17.35 15.63 1.73
C GLY A 109 16.95 15.25 0.31
N ASN A 110 15.66 15.27 -0.03
CA ASN A 110 15.16 14.88 -1.36
C ASN A 110 14.55 16.08 -2.09
N PRO A 111 15.38 17.00 -2.65
CA PRO A 111 14.88 18.17 -3.36
C PRO A 111 13.94 17.77 -4.50
N GLY A 112 12.91 18.58 -4.70
CA GLY A 112 11.88 18.34 -5.68
C GLY A 112 10.87 17.28 -5.26
N TRP A 113 10.84 16.77 -4.02
CA TRP A 113 9.82 15.85 -3.50
C TRP A 113 8.83 16.50 -2.51
N GLY A 114 8.81 17.83 -2.41
CA GLY A 114 7.82 18.54 -1.61
C GLY A 114 6.41 18.40 -2.19
N PHE A 115 5.38 18.77 -1.42
CA PHE A 115 4.00 18.56 -1.87
C PHE A 115 3.69 19.25 -3.20
N ASP A 116 4.16 20.50 -3.36
CA ASP A 116 3.91 21.27 -4.58
C ASP A 116 4.63 20.66 -5.80
N ASP A 117 5.73 19.92 -5.59
CA ASP A 117 6.43 19.21 -6.65
C ASP A 117 5.71 17.92 -7.08
N VAL A 118 5.00 17.25 -6.15
CA VAL A 118 4.32 15.98 -6.40
C VAL A 118 2.84 16.11 -6.76
N LEU A 119 2.18 17.20 -6.37
CA LEU A 119 0.78 17.46 -6.69
C LEU A 119 0.48 17.40 -8.20
N PRO A 120 1.32 17.95 -9.11
CA PRO A 120 1.10 17.80 -10.55
C PRO A 120 1.05 16.33 -11.00
N TYR A 121 1.84 15.45 -10.38
CA TYR A 121 1.85 14.01 -10.69
C TYR A 121 0.64 13.29 -10.11
N PHE A 122 0.15 13.68 -8.92
CA PHE A 122 -1.14 13.21 -8.41
C PHE A 122 -2.30 13.61 -9.32
N ARG A 123 -2.33 14.87 -9.79
CA ARG A 123 -3.35 15.34 -10.74
C ARG A 123 -3.23 14.64 -12.09
N LYS A 124 -2.02 14.39 -12.58
CA LYS A 124 -1.80 13.63 -13.83
C LYS A 124 -2.24 12.17 -13.72
N LEU A 125 -2.11 11.57 -12.54
CA LEU A 125 -2.45 10.18 -12.25
C LEU A 125 -3.95 9.92 -12.32
N GLU A 126 -4.77 10.87 -11.86
CA GLU A 126 -6.19 10.62 -11.59
C GLU A 126 -7.20 11.28 -12.55
N THR A 127 -8.34 10.62 -12.67
CA THR A 127 -9.62 11.22 -13.10
C THR A 127 -10.56 11.19 -11.90
N HIS A 128 -10.71 12.32 -11.24
CA HIS A 128 -11.62 12.47 -10.10
C HIS A 128 -13.05 12.76 -10.57
N ALA A 129 -14.05 12.17 -9.91
CA ALA A 129 -15.46 12.31 -10.30
C ALA A 129 -15.99 13.76 -10.24
N ARG A 130 -15.38 14.64 -9.42
CA ARG A 130 -15.73 16.07 -9.36
C ARG A 130 -15.11 16.92 -10.47
N GLY A 131 -14.27 16.33 -11.33
CA GLY A 131 -13.58 17.05 -12.39
C GLY A 131 -12.32 17.78 -11.92
N GLU A 132 -11.81 18.67 -12.76
CA GLU A 132 -10.54 19.37 -12.54
C GLU A 132 -10.68 20.44 -11.46
N SER A 133 -9.69 20.52 -10.58
CA SER A 133 -9.60 21.54 -9.53
C SER A 133 -8.13 21.87 -9.26
N PRO A 134 -7.81 22.84 -8.38
CA PRO A 134 -6.43 23.04 -7.92
C PRO A 134 -5.79 21.76 -7.34
N TRP A 135 -6.61 20.87 -6.77
CA TRP A 135 -6.18 19.64 -6.11
C TRP A 135 -6.36 18.40 -6.98
N HIS A 136 -7.33 18.37 -7.90
CA HIS A 136 -7.71 17.15 -8.63
C HIS A 136 -7.39 17.17 -10.11
N GLY A 137 -7.13 15.97 -10.63
CA GLY A 137 -7.06 15.69 -12.06
C GLY A 137 -8.42 15.26 -12.62
N ALA A 138 -8.64 15.48 -13.91
CA ALA A 138 -9.85 15.03 -14.62
C ALA A 138 -9.56 14.08 -15.79
N ASN A 139 -8.29 13.85 -16.11
CA ASN A 139 -7.87 13.19 -17.34
C ASN A 139 -6.85 12.05 -17.12
N GLY A 140 -6.46 11.79 -15.88
CA GLY A 140 -5.51 10.74 -15.55
C GLY A 140 -6.13 9.34 -15.63
N PRO A 141 -5.34 8.28 -15.87
CA PRO A 141 -5.90 6.94 -16.09
C PRO A 141 -6.60 6.34 -14.86
N ILE A 142 -6.16 6.66 -13.63
CA ILE A 142 -6.80 6.12 -12.41
C ILE A 142 -8.08 6.89 -12.11
N HIS A 143 -9.23 6.24 -12.25
CA HIS A 143 -10.49 6.82 -11.85
C HIS A 143 -10.67 6.77 -10.33
N VAL A 144 -11.05 7.91 -9.76
CA VAL A 144 -11.34 8.10 -8.33
C VAL A 144 -12.80 8.50 -8.18
N THR A 145 -13.55 7.69 -7.43
CA THR A 145 -14.99 7.85 -7.23
C THR A 145 -15.29 8.00 -5.73
N PRO A 146 -15.97 9.08 -5.32
CA PRO A 146 -16.45 9.23 -3.96
C PRO A 146 -17.53 8.21 -3.62
N MET A 147 -17.50 7.67 -2.40
CA MET A 147 -18.58 6.80 -1.89
C MET A 147 -19.76 7.59 -1.31
N ARG A 148 -19.62 8.92 -1.18
CA ARG A 148 -20.64 9.80 -0.58
C ARG A 148 -22.00 9.63 -1.25
N GLY A 149 -23.05 9.59 -0.44
CA GLY A 149 -24.43 9.39 -0.90
C GLY A 149 -24.78 7.93 -1.21
N SER A 150 -23.83 7.01 -1.09
CA SER A 150 -24.06 5.55 -1.22
C SER A 150 -23.68 4.77 0.05
N THR A 151 -23.22 5.46 1.10
CA THR A 151 -22.82 4.88 2.38
C THR A 151 -24.01 4.31 3.14
N HIS A 152 -23.74 3.35 4.02
CA HIS A 152 -24.73 2.81 4.95
C HIS A 152 -25.07 3.85 6.02
N ALA A 153 -26.33 3.91 6.47
CA ALA A 153 -26.82 4.94 7.41
C ALA A 153 -26.07 5.02 8.75
N VAL A 154 -25.45 3.93 9.21
CA VAL A 154 -24.59 3.94 10.41
C VAL A 154 -23.31 4.77 10.20
N SER A 155 -22.85 4.92 8.95
CA SER A 155 -21.73 5.80 8.61
C SER A 155 -22.14 7.27 8.78
N ASP A 156 -23.37 7.63 8.44
CA ASP A 156 -23.89 8.99 8.65
C ASP A 156 -23.98 9.29 10.15
N ALA A 157 -24.40 8.32 10.96
CA ALA A 157 -24.38 8.43 12.42
C ALA A 157 -22.96 8.57 13.00
N PHE A 158 -21.97 7.90 12.42
CA PHE A 158 -20.56 8.10 12.78
C PHE A 158 -20.06 9.51 12.46
N LEU A 159 -20.44 10.07 11.31
CA LEU A 159 -20.07 11.45 10.95
C LEU A 159 -20.74 12.46 11.87
N GLU A 160 -22.01 12.28 12.19
CA GLU A 160 -22.72 13.13 13.17
C GLU A 160 -22.12 12.99 14.58
N ALA A 161 -21.71 11.78 14.99
CA ALA A 161 -21.00 11.57 16.25
C ALA A 161 -19.68 12.35 16.31
N CYS A 162 -18.90 12.36 15.22
CA CYS A 162 -17.68 13.18 15.14
C CYS A 162 -17.99 14.67 15.32
N LYS A 163 -19.05 15.15 14.67
CA LYS A 163 -19.50 16.55 14.74
C LYS A 163 -20.00 16.94 16.13
N GLU A 164 -20.80 16.10 16.80
CA GLU A 164 -21.26 16.30 18.18
C GLU A 164 -20.08 16.48 19.16
N LEU A 165 -18.99 15.75 18.91
CA LEU A 165 -17.77 15.80 19.70
C LEU A 165 -16.85 16.98 19.35
N GLY A 166 -17.24 17.83 18.40
CA GLY A 166 -16.44 18.96 17.92
C GLY A 166 -15.19 18.55 17.13
N LEU A 167 -15.16 17.32 16.58
CA LEU A 167 -14.09 16.93 15.66
C LEU A 167 -14.28 17.64 14.32
N PRO A 168 -13.20 18.07 13.64
CA PRO A 168 -13.32 18.71 12.33
C PRO A 168 -14.02 17.82 11.32
N GLU A 169 -14.77 18.41 10.39
CA GLU A 169 -15.35 17.71 9.24
C GLU A 169 -14.45 17.92 8.02
N ASN A 170 -14.38 16.92 7.14
CA ASN A 170 -13.60 16.98 5.92
C ASN A 170 -14.33 16.33 4.75
N ASP A 171 -14.52 17.13 3.70
CA ASP A 171 -15.25 16.69 2.52
C ASP A 171 -14.40 16.09 1.41
N ASP A 172 -13.08 16.16 1.54
CA ASP A 172 -12.07 15.78 0.56
C ASP A 172 -10.69 15.61 1.24
N PHE A 173 -10.36 14.37 1.64
CA PHE A 173 -9.05 14.03 2.22
C PHE A 173 -7.87 14.25 1.27
N ASN A 174 -8.13 14.43 -0.02
CA ASN A 174 -7.11 14.62 -1.06
C ASN A 174 -7.00 16.09 -1.52
N GLY A 175 -7.73 16.99 -0.84
CA GLY A 175 -7.79 18.42 -1.11
C GLY A 175 -6.81 19.25 -0.27
N ALA A 176 -7.29 20.37 0.27
CA ALA A 176 -6.46 21.35 0.96
C ALA A 176 -5.87 20.86 2.30
N SER A 177 -6.59 19.99 3.01
CA SER A 177 -6.18 19.40 4.29
C SER A 177 -6.69 17.97 4.37
N ILE A 178 -5.95 17.11 5.10
CA ILE A 178 -6.37 15.73 5.38
C ILE A 178 -7.21 15.63 6.67
N GLU A 179 -7.12 16.63 7.56
CA GLU A 179 -7.71 16.60 8.90
C GLU A 179 -9.24 16.63 8.85
N GLY A 180 -9.88 15.77 9.65
CA GLY A 180 -11.32 15.75 9.89
C GLY A 180 -12.01 14.41 9.59
N ALA A 181 -13.30 14.33 9.91
CA ALA A 181 -14.18 13.21 9.66
C ALA A 181 -14.83 13.33 8.28
N GLY A 182 -14.90 12.23 7.53
CA GLY A 182 -15.41 12.25 6.16
C GLY A 182 -15.65 10.87 5.57
N VAL A 183 -16.07 10.87 4.30
CA VAL A 183 -16.26 9.66 3.50
C VAL A 183 -15.04 9.45 2.62
N TYR A 184 -14.51 8.22 2.58
CA TYR A 184 -13.35 7.92 1.76
C TYR A 184 -13.70 7.91 0.26
N ASP A 185 -12.75 8.34 -0.56
CA ASP A 185 -12.76 8.05 -1.98
C ASP A 185 -12.16 6.68 -2.26
N VAL A 186 -12.58 6.08 -3.37
CA VAL A 186 -12.04 4.81 -3.84
C VAL A 186 -11.56 4.90 -5.29
N ASN A 187 -10.48 4.20 -5.62
CA ASN A 187 -10.06 4.09 -7.01
C ASN A 187 -10.92 3.07 -7.77
N THR A 188 -12.11 3.51 -8.20
CA THR A 188 -13.04 2.72 -9.00
C THR A 188 -13.54 3.49 -10.23
N ARG A 189 -13.88 2.74 -11.29
CA ARG A 189 -14.49 3.22 -12.53
C ARG A 189 -15.74 2.40 -12.81
N ARG A 190 -16.93 3.04 -12.78
CA ARG A 190 -18.22 2.35 -13.03
C ARG A 190 -18.36 1.09 -12.16
N GLY A 191 -18.15 1.25 -10.85
CA GLY A 191 -18.26 0.18 -9.84
C GLY A 191 -17.24 -0.95 -9.96
N GLN A 192 -16.19 -0.78 -10.75
CA GLN A 192 -15.09 -1.73 -10.90
C GLN A 192 -13.79 -1.13 -10.41
N ARG A 193 -12.88 -1.97 -9.90
CA ARG A 193 -11.54 -1.56 -9.47
C ARG A 193 -10.78 -0.86 -10.61
N SER A 194 -10.26 0.34 -10.31
CA SER A 194 -9.41 1.13 -11.19
C SER A 194 -7.96 1.09 -10.69
N HIS A 195 -7.23 0.03 -11.04
CA HIS A 195 -5.84 -0.20 -10.63
C HIS A 195 -4.85 -0.04 -11.80
N SER A 196 -3.55 0.08 -11.49
CA SER A 196 -2.48 0.31 -12.46
C SER A 196 -2.44 -0.70 -13.62
N SER A 197 -2.75 -1.97 -13.38
CA SER A 197 -2.78 -2.96 -14.47
C SER A 197 -3.92 -2.69 -15.46
N ALA A 198 -5.15 -2.43 -14.97
CA ALA A 198 -6.30 -2.16 -15.84
C ALA A 198 -6.13 -0.87 -16.63
N GLU A 199 -5.66 0.19 -15.99
CA GLU A 199 -5.72 1.53 -16.58
C GLU A 199 -4.43 1.94 -17.31
N TYR A 200 -3.27 1.38 -16.94
CA TYR A 200 -1.99 1.67 -17.62
C TYR A 200 -1.47 0.50 -18.44
N LEU A 201 -1.28 -0.65 -17.80
CA LEU A 201 -0.54 -1.75 -18.41
C LEU A 201 -1.33 -2.42 -19.53
N ARG A 202 -2.56 -2.90 -19.25
CA ARG A 202 -3.36 -3.66 -20.23
C ARG A 202 -3.59 -2.87 -21.53
N PRO A 203 -3.93 -1.56 -21.51
CA PRO A 203 -3.99 -0.77 -22.75
C PRO A 203 -2.66 -0.72 -23.50
N SER A 204 -1.54 -0.62 -22.77
CA SER A 204 -0.19 -0.52 -23.32
C SER A 204 0.36 -1.84 -23.88
N LEU A 205 -0.20 -3.00 -23.52
CA LEU A 205 0.24 -4.31 -24.03
C LEU A 205 -0.02 -4.51 -25.54
N THR A 206 -0.77 -3.61 -26.17
CA THR A 206 -0.96 -3.58 -27.63
C THR A 206 0.25 -3.01 -28.37
N ARG A 207 1.19 -2.35 -27.66
CA ARG A 207 2.36 -1.69 -28.25
C ARG A 207 3.45 -2.72 -28.55
N PRO A 208 4.07 -2.70 -29.74
CA PRO A 208 5.08 -3.70 -30.13
C PRO A 208 6.40 -3.59 -29.35
N ASN A 209 6.66 -2.45 -28.70
CA ASN A 209 7.86 -2.18 -27.93
C ASN A 209 7.73 -2.47 -26.42
N LEU A 210 6.61 -3.04 -25.97
CA LEU A 210 6.41 -3.47 -24.58
C LEU A 210 6.15 -4.97 -24.52
N LEU A 211 7.07 -5.71 -23.89
CA LEU A 211 6.90 -7.14 -23.61
C LEU A 211 6.68 -7.34 -22.12
N ILE A 212 5.78 -8.27 -21.76
CA ILE A 212 5.62 -8.75 -20.39
C ILE A 212 5.95 -10.24 -20.30
N GLU A 213 6.85 -10.59 -19.37
CA GLU A 213 7.17 -11.97 -18.99
C GLU A 213 6.52 -12.27 -17.64
N ARG A 214 5.57 -13.20 -17.63
CA ARG A 214 4.81 -13.60 -16.43
C ARG A 214 5.30 -14.93 -15.89
N GLU A 215 4.96 -15.22 -14.64
CA GLU A 215 5.46 -16.41 -13.92
C GLU A 215 7.00 -16.46 -13.92
N ALA A 216 7.63 -15.28 -13.96
CA ALA A 216 9.06 -15.07 -14.09
C ALA A 216 9.59 -14.48 -12.78
N HIS A 217 10.11 -15.34 -11.91
CA HIS A 217 10.62 -14.94 -10.61
C HIS A 217 12.06 -14.44 -10.74
N ALA A 218 12.28 -13.15 -10.53
CA ALA A 218 13.61 -12.55 -10.49
C ALA A 218 14.50 -13.22 -9.41
N ARG A 219 15.70 -13.64 -9.81
CA ARG A 219 16.67 -14.31 -8.91
C ARG A 219 17.77 -13.38 -8.47
N ARG A 220 18.38 -12.66 -9.43
CA ARG A 220 19.51 -11.77 -9.21
C ARG A 220 19.73 -10.83 -10.40
N LEU A 221 20.36 -9.70 -10.14
CA LEU A 221 20.81 -8.74 -11.13
C LEU A 221 22.14 -9.20 -11.75
N LEU A 222 22.25 -8.98 -13.05
CA LEU A 222 23.47 -9.25 -13.81
C LEU A 222 24.30 -7.97 -13.87
N ALA A 223 25.60 -8.09 -13.66
CA ALA A 223 26.56 -6.99 -13.78
C ALA A 223 27.47 -7.20 -14.97
N ALA A 224 27.79 -6.14 -15.69
CA ALA A 224 28.85 -6.10 -16.68
C ALA A 224 30.23 -6.04 -15.99
N PRO A 225 31.35 -6.28 -16.73
CA PRO A 225 32.70 -6.26 -16.16
C PRO A 225 33.10 -4.94 -15.47
N ASP A 226 32.50 -3.82 -15.88
CA ASP A 226 32.69 -2.49 -15.29
C ASP A 226 31.87 -2.24 -14.01
N GLY A 227 31.12 -3.25 -13.55
CA GLY A 227 30.27 -3.17 -12.37
C GLY A 227 28.88 -2.58 -12.61
N ARG A 228 28.56 -2.14 -13.83
CA ARG A 228 27.23 -1.64 -14.20
C ARG A 228 26.21 -2.77 -14.19
N VAL A 229 25.02 -2.54 -13.64
CA VAL A 229 23.89 -3.48 -13.77
C VAL A 229 23.43 -3.49 -15.23
N SER A 230 23.53 -4.67 -15.84
CA SER A 230 23.33 -4.87 -17.28
C SER A 230 22.14 -5.76 -17.62
N GLY A 231 21.46 -6.32 -16.60
CA GLY A 231 20.34 -7.22 -16.83
C GLY A 231 19.83 -7.92 -15.58
N ILE A 232 19.03 -8.95 -15.81
CA ILE A 232 18.36 -9.74 -14.77
C ILE A 232 18.34 -11.21 -15.18
N GLU A 233 18.50 -12.09 -14.19
CA GLU A 233 18.25 -13.52 -14.30
C GLU A 233 16.95 -13.87 -13.59
N VAL A 234 16.10 -14.67 -14.24
CA VAL A 234 14.81 -15.12 -13.72
C VAL A 234 14.69 -16.64 -13.76
N MET A 235 13.91 -17.19 -12.83
CA MET A 235 13.36 -18.55 -12.92
C MET A 235 11.96 -18.46 -13.52
N GLN A 236 11.73 -19.15 -14.63
CA GLN A 236 10.42 -19.17 -15.29
C GLN A 236 10.13 -20.58 -15.80
N ARG A 237 9.02 -21.16 -15.36
CA ARG A 237 8.57 -22.52 -15.76
C ARG A 237 9.68 -23.58 -15.64
N GLY A 238 10.44 -23.53 -14.54
CA GLY A 238 11.54 -24.46 -14.25
C GLY A 238 12.84 -24.22 -15.02
N SER A 239 12.91 -23.18 -15.85
CA SER A 239 14.12 -22.82 -16.61
C SER A 239 14.66 -21.46 -16.17
N THR A 240 15.98 -21.35 -16.07
CA THR A 240 16.66 -20.07 -15.86
C THR A 240 16.74 -19.32 -17.19
N ARG A 241 16.31 -18.06 -17.22
CA ARG A 241 16.40 -17.16 -18.39
C ARG A 241 17.08 -15.85 -17.99
N SER A 242 17.79 -15.25 -18.94
CA SER A 242 18.48 -13.98 -18.73
C SER A 242 18.09 -12.95 -19.78
N PHE A 243 17.94 -11.70 -19.33
CA PHE A 243 17.58 -10.56 -20.16
C PHE A 243 18.54 -9.41 -19.88
N SER A 244 18.89 -8.65 -20.91
CA SER A 244 19.84 -7.54 -20.81
C SER A 244 19.16 -6.19 -21.04
N ALA A 245 19.60 -5.16 -20.31
CA ALA A 245 19.15 -3.79 -20.45
C ALA A 245 20.27 -2.93 -21.06
N ARG A 246 19.97 -2.20 -22.15
CA ARG A 246 20.90 -1.22 -22.74
C ARG A 246 21.05 -0.02 -21.82
N ARG A 247 19.97 0.43 -21.17
CA ARG A 247 19.92 1.65 -20.37
C ARG A 247 19.85 1.38 -18.88
N GLU A 248 18.73 0.90 -18.36
CA GLU A 248 18.57 0.74 -16.90
C GLU A 248 17.70 -0.48 -16.58
N VAL A 249 18.04 -1.17 -15.50
CA VAL A 249 17.12 -2.05 -14.79
C VAL A 249 16.44 -1.23 -13.69
N ILE A 250 15.11 -1.28 -13.65
CA ILE A 250 14.28 -0.54 -12.71
C ILE A 250 13.55 -1.54 -11.81
N LEU A 251 13.85 -1.49 -10.52
CA LEU A 251 13.18 -2.33 -9.52
C LEU A 251 11.85 -1.67 -9.13
N ALA A 252 10.77 -2.44 -9.22
CA ALA A 252 9.42 -2.06 -8.82
C ALA A 252 8.73 -3.24 -8.10
N ALA A 253 9.50 -4.04 -7.36
CA ALA A 253 9.07 -5.26 -6.68
C ALA A 253 8.47 -4.98 -5.29
N GLY A 254 8.46 -3.73 -4.85
CA GLY A 254 7.86 -3.27 -3.60
C GLY A 254 8.78 -3.42 -2.39
N ALA A 255 8.32 -2.93 -1.24
CA ALA A 255 9.12 -2.80 -0.02
C ALA A 255 9.62 -4.11 0.60
N VAL A 256 9.28 -5.27 0.05
CA VAL A 256 9.74 -6.57 0.56
C VAL A 256 10.68 -7.22 -0.45
N ASP A 257 10.26 -7.36 -1.71
CA ASP A 257 11.05 -8.08 -2.70
C ASP A 257 12.13 -7.24 -3.38
N THR A 258 12.00 -5.90 -3.41
CA THR A 258 13.08 -5.02 -3.88
C THR A 258 14.36 -5.13 -3.04
N PRO A 259 14.34 -4.90 -1.71
CA PRO A 259 15.56 -5.06 -0.89
C PRO A 259 16.08 -6.50 -0.89
N LYS A 260 15.18 -7.49 -0.96
CA LYS A 260 15.55 -8.91 -1.09
C LYS A 260 16.34 -9.16 -2.36
N LEU A 261 15.83 -8.71 -3.52
CA LEU A 261 16.51 -8.87 -4.80
C LEU A 261 17.85 -8.13 -4.84
N MET A 262 17.94 -6.95 -4.24
CA MET A 262 19.22 -6.25 -4.09
C MET A 262 20.24 -7.07 -3.29
N GLN A 263 19.84 -7.59 -2.13
CA GLN A 263 20.70 -8.43 -1.29
C GLN A 263 21.13 -9.71 -2.02
N LEU A 264 20.21 -10.43 -2.66
CA LEU A 264 20.52 -11.61 -3.49
C LEU A 264 21.46 -11.31 -4.67
N SER A 265 21.56 -10.04 -5.06
CA SER A 265 22.42 -9.56 -6.14
C SER A 265 23.78 -9.04 -5.67
N GLY A 266 24.08 -9.13 -4.36
CA GLY A 266 25.32 -8.63 -3.78
C GLY A 266 25.31 -7.13 -3.45
N PHE A 267 24.14 -6.51 -3.38
CA PHE A 267 23.97 -5.09 -3.01
C PHE A 267 23.28 -5.01 -1.64
N GLY A 268 24.04 -4.74 -0.58
CA GLY A 268 23.53 -4.73 0.79
C GLY A 268 24.62 -4.64 1.84
N ASP A 269 24.27 -4.89 3.10
CA ASP A 269 25.25 -4.98 4.18
C ASP A 269 26.23 -6.15 3.96
N GLY A 270 27.54 -5.88 4.02
CA GLY A 270 28.55 -6.84 3.59
C GLY A 270 28.64 -8.06 4.52
N ALA A 271 28.45 -7.84 5.83
CA ALA A 271 28.44 -8.91 6.82
C ALA A 271 27.22 -9.81 6.66
N THR A 272 26.04 -9.22 6.44
CA THR A 272 24.79 -9.94 6.16
C THR A 272 24.92 -10.79 4.89
N LEU A 273 25.47 -10.24 3.81
CA LEU A 273 25.67 -10.96 2.55
C LEU A 273 26.67 -12.11 2.70
N PHE A 274 27.80 -11.87 3.36
CA PHE A 274 28.82 -12.88 3.63
C PHE A 274 28.26 -14.06 4.44
N ALA A 275 27.44 -13.78 5.47
CA ALA A 275 26.80 -14.80 6.27
C ALA A 275 25.84 -15.71 5.47
N GLN A 276 25.37 -15.25 4.32
CA GLN A 276 24.50 -16.00 3.41
C GLN A 276 25.26 -16.60 2.21
N GLY A 277 26.60 -16.51 2.20
CA GLY A 277 27.44 -17.01 1.11
C GLY A 277 27.33 -16.19 -0.18
N ILE A 278 26.95 -14.91 -0.08
CA ILE A 278 26.81 -14.00 -1.24
C ILE A 278 28.01 -13.04 -1.27
N GLU A 279 28.63 -12.94 -2.44
CA GLU A 279 29.69 -11.96 -2.68
C GLU A 279 29.13 -10.53 -2.61
N THR A 280 29.78 -9.67 -1.81
CA THR A 280 29.42 -8.26 -1.73
C THR A 280 29.97 -7.50 -2.94
N ARG A 281 29.10 -7.14 -3.88
CA ARG A 281 29.44 -6.29 -5.03
C ARG A 281 29.52 -4.82 -4.64
N LYS A 282 28.59 -4.37 -3.80
CA LYS A 282 28.60 -3.03 -3.20
C LYS A 282 28.04 -3.11 -1.80
N HIS A 283 28.82 -2.62 -0.85
CA HIS A 283 28.35 -2.41 0.52
C HIS A 283 27.35 -1.23 0.53
N LEU A 284 26.09 -1.55 0.81
CA LEU A 284 24.95 -0.62 0.94
C LEU A 284 24.15 -1.02 2.19
N PRO A 285 24.60 -0.67 3.40
CA PRO A 285 24.02 -1.17 4.65
C PRO A 285 22.57 -0.71 4.88
N ALA A 286 22.14 0.37 4.21
CA ALA A 286 20.77 0.86 4.24
C ALA A 286 19.76 -0.07 3.51
N VAL A 287 20.22 -0.98 2.64
CA VAL A 287 19.32 -1.90 1.92
C VAL A 287 18.61 -2.82 2.92
N GLY A 288 17.28 -2.79 2.90
CA GLY A 288 16.44 -3.55 3.80
C GLY A 288 16.19 -2.88 5.14
N GLN A 289 16.79 -1.72 5.45
CA GLN A 289 16.56 -0.97 6.70
C GLN A 289 15.35 -0.03 6.57
N ASN A 290 14.94 0.67 7.64
CA ASN A 290 13.89 1.70 7.58
C ASN A 290 12.51 1.17 7.12
N LEU A 291 12.22 -0.11 7.38
CA LEU A 291 10.89 -0.67 7.13
C LEU A 291 9.87 0.06 8.01
N GLN A 292 8.82 0.61 7.40
CA GLN A 292 7.72 1.27 8.09
C GLN A 292 6.40 0.67 7.64
N ASP A 293 5.42 0.62 8.53
CA ASP A 293 4.06 0.16 8.24
C ASP A 293 3.05 0.76 9.22
N HIS A 294 1.79 0.82 8.81
CA HIS A 294 0.69 1.15 9.69
C HIS A 294 0.18 -0.11 10.41
N LEU A 295 0.24 -0.07 11.73
CA LEU A 295 -0.32 -1.08 12.61
C LEU A 295 -1.70 -0.63 13.10
N CYS A 296 -2.71 -1.50 12.98
CA CYS A 296 -4.10 -1.16 13.22
C CYS A 296 -4.78 -2.16 14.14
N ALA A 297 -5.65 -1.69 15.02
CA ALA A 297 -6.60 -2.52 15.77
C ALA A 297 -8.04 -2.07 15.50
N SER A 298 -8.96 -3.03 15.54
CA SER A 298 -10.40 -2.79 15.32
C SER A 298 -11.17 -2.94 16.61
N PHE A 299 -12.09 -2.00 16.86
CA PHE A 299 -13.07 -2.04 17.93
C PHE A 299 -14.40 -2.50 17.32
N TYR A 300 -15.03 -3.48 17.95
CA TYR A 300 -16.19 -4.20 17.43
C TYR A 300 -17.43 -3.84 18.22
N TYR A 301 -18.47 -3.38 17.53
CA TYR A 301 -19.72 -2.97 18.16
C TYR A 301 -20.88 -3.81 17.63
N ARG A 302 -21.65 -4.39 18.55
CA ARG A 302 -22.95 -4.98 18.22
C ARG A 302 -23.95 -3.85 18.03
N SER A 303 -24.77 -3.97 16.98
CA SER A 303 -25.72 -2.95 16.58
C SER A 303 -27.15 -3.33 16.95
N ARG A 304 -27.90 -2.39 17.56
CA ARG A 304 -29.35 -2.50 17.78
C ARG A 304 -30.14 -2.48 16.47
N ARG A 305 -29.57 -1.91 15.42
CA ARG A 305 -30.18 -1.76 14.10
C ARG A 305 -29.50 -2.68 13.07
N PRO A 306 -30.22 -3.09 12.01
CA PRO A 306 -29.62 -3.86 10.92
C PRO A 306 -28.40 -3.14 10.32
N THR A 307 -27.36 -3.92 9.99
CA THR A 307 -26.17 -3.48 9.27
C THR A 307 -25.90 -4.37 8.06
N LEU A 308 -24.79 -4.14 7.35
CA LEU A 308 -24.40 -4.97 6.20
C LEU A 308 -24.15 -6.45 6.58
N ASN A 309 -23.94 -6.77 7.87
CA ASN A 309 -23.73 -8.14 8.35
C ASN A 309 -24.81 -9.12 7.84
N GLY A 310 -26.09 -8.75 7.95
CA GLY A 310 -27.21 -9.64 7.60
C GLY A 310 -27.23 -10.00 6.10
N ASP A 311 -27.12 -8.98 5.24
CA ASP A 311 -27.11 -9.20 3.80
C ASP A 311 -25.84 -9.94 3.32
N PHE A 312 -24.67 -9.66 3.92
CA PHE A 312 -23.43 -10.37 3.59
C PHE A 312 -23.41 -11.81 4.12
N ALA A 313 -24.10 -12.12 5.22
CA ALA A 313 -24.22 -13.48 5.72
C ALA A 313 -25.21 -14.34 4.91
N SER A 314 -26.15 -13.73 4.19
CA SER A 314 -27.19 -14.42 3.42
C SER A 314 -26.83 -14.59 1.95
N LEU A 315 -27.01 -15.80 1.39
CA LEU A 315 -26.85 -16.05 -0.06
C LEU A 315 -27.80 -15.18 -0.91
N LEU A 316 -29.03 -14.95 -0.43
CA LEU A 316 -30.00 -14.10 -1.12
C LEU A 316 -29.56 -12.62 -1.09
N GLY A 317 -29.01 -12.16 0.04
CA GLY A 317 -28.46 -10.81 0.16
C GLY A 317 -27.26 -10.60 -0.77
N GLN A 318 -26.32 -11.54 -0.78
CA GLN A 318 -25.18 -11.55 -1.70
C GLN A 318 -25.63 -11.57 -3.18
N ALA A 319 -26.66 -12.37 -3.51
CA ALA A 319 -27.22 -12.41 -4.87
C ALA A 319 -27.86 -11.07 -5.27
N ARG A 320 -28.58 -10.41 -4.35
CA ARG A 320 -29.17 -9.08 -4.56
C ARG A 320 -28.10 -8.01 -4.80
N PHE A 321 -27.01 -8.03 -4.04
CA PHE A 321 -25.87 -7.15 -4.27
C PHE A 321 -25.17 -7.44 -5.60
N GLY A 322 -24.99 -8.71 -5.94
CA GLY A 322 -24.45 -9.13 -7.24
C GLY A 322 -25.29 -8.65 -8.42
N LEU A 323 -26.62 -8.80 -8.34
CA LEU A 323 -27.54 -8.35 -9.39
C LEU A 323 -27.54 -6.81 -9.51
N THR A 324 -27.53 -6.09 -8.39
CA THR A 324 -27.43 -4.62 -8.38
C THR A 324 -26.14 -4.16 -9.04
N TRP A 325 -25.02 -4.77 -8.71
CA TRP A 325 -23.74 -4.46 -9.34
C TRP A 325 -23.73 -4.79 -10.82
N LEU A 326 -24.31 -5.93 -11.23
CA LEU A 326 -24.36 -6.34 -12.64
C LEU A 326 -25.17 -5.35 -13.49
N MET A 327 -26.33 -4.91 -13.00
CA MET A 327 -27.25 -4.04 -13.74
C MET A 327 -26.88 -2.55 -13.65
N LYS A 328 -26.52 -2.07 -12.45
CA LYS A 328 -26.36 -0.64 -12.15
C LYS A 328 -24.93 -0.21 -11.88
N ARG A 329 -24.01 -1.17 -11.70
CA ARG A 329 -22.60 -0.89 -11.32
C ARG A 329 -22.49 -0.07 -10.03
N SER A 330 -23.40 -0.30 -9.09
CA SER A 330 -23.51 0.41 -7.82
C SER A 330 -23.80 -0.56 -6.66
N GLY A 331 -23.92 -0.01 -5.44
CA GLY A 331 -24.22 -0.76 -4.22
C GLY A 331 -22.98 -1.35 -3.54
N PRO A 332 -23.16 -2.17 -2.50
CA PRO A 332 -22.06 -2.61 -1.63
C PRO A 332 -20.93 -3.36 -2.33
N PHE A 333 -21.19 -4.08 -3.42
CA PHE A 333 -20.16 -4.76 -4.21
C PHE A 333 -19.34 -3.81 -5.09
N ALA A 334 -19.81 -2.57 -5.30
CA ALA A 334 -19.12 -1.52 -6.06
C ALA A 334 -18.25 -0.61 -5.20
N MET A 335 -18.20 -0.81 -3.88
CA MET A 335 -17.53 0.08 -2.92
C MET A 335 -16.52 -0.66 -2.05
N SER A 336 -15.69 0.10 -1.33
CA SER A 336 -14.90 -0.46 -0.23
C SER A 336 -15.79 -0.74 0.98
N VAL A 337 -15.35 -1.65 1.85
CA VAL A 337 -16.01 -1.90 3.13
C VAL A 337 -15.74 -0.78 4.13
N ASN A 338 -14.58 -0.11 4.05
CA ASN A 338 -14.28 1.07 4.88
C ASN A 338 -14.93 2.29 4.22
N GLN A 339 -16.12 2.66 4.66
CA GLN A 339 -16.94 3.68 3.98
C GLN A 339 -16.63 5.09 4.44
N ALA A 340 -16.56 5.30 5.76
CA ALA A 340 -16.25 6.58 6.37
C ALA A 340 -15.00 6.47 7.24
N GLY A 341 -14.56 7.58 7.82
CA GLY A 341 -13.41 7.61 8.70
C GLY A 341 -12.94 9.04 8.93
N GLY A 342 -11.65 9.20 9.18
CA GLY A 342 -11.05 10.51 9.29
C GLY A 342 -9.60 10.49 9.74
N PHE A 343 -9.03 11.68 9.81
CA PHE A 343 -7.69 11.92 10.33
C PHE A 343 -7.79 12.93 11.44
N PHE A 344 -7.38 12.53 12.64
CA PHE A 344 -7.57 13.33 13.84
C PHE A 344 -6.26 13.49 14.60
N ARG A 345 -6.22 14.56 15.39
CA ARG A 345 -5.26 14.71 16.48
C ARG A 345 -5.73 13.85 17.65
N GLY A 346 -4.87 12.94 18.10
CA GLY A 346 -5.14 12.08 19.24
C GLY A 346 -5.16 12.85 20.56
N ALA A 347 -4.43 13.96 20.64
CA ALA A 347 -4.39 14.88 21.77
C ALA A 347 -4.28 16.36 21.32
N PRO A 348 -4.69 17.34 22.15
CA PRO A 348 -4.66 18.77 21.78
C PRO A 348 -3.29 19.33 21.40
N GLU A 349 -2.21 18.79 21.97
CA GLU A 349 -0.82 19.17 21.74
C GLU A 349 -0.27 18.71 20.39
N GLU A 350 -0.97 17.82 19.69
CA GLU A 350 -0.54 17.31 18.40
C GLU A 350 -0.57 18.42 17.34
N ALA A 351 0.58 18.70 16.74
CA ALA A 351 0.72 19.75 15.74
C ALA A 351 -0.03 19.43 14.42
N ARG A 352 -0.25 18.14 14.15
CA ARG A 352 -0.91 17.62 12.94
C ARG A 352 -1.67 16.33 13.25
N PRO A 353 -2.65 15.92 12.42
CA PRO A 353 -3.33 14.64 12.59
C PRO A 353 -2.34 13.48 12.63
N ASN A 354 -2.43 12.68 13.68
CA ASN A 354 -1.57 11.53 13.94
C ASN A 354 -2.36 10.22 14.03
N ILE A 355 -3.70 10.25 14.12
CA ILE A 355 -4.55 9.06 14.13
C ILE A 355 -5.41 9.00 12.87
N GLN A 356 -5.29 7.92 12.10
CA GLN A 356 -6.21 7.61 11.02
C GLN A 356 -7.28 6.66 11.53
N VAL A 357 -8.53 6.93 11.19
CA VAL A 357 -9.70 6.15 11.59
C VAL A 357 -10.41 5.60 10.37
N TYR A 358 -10.79 4.33 10.43
CA TYR A 358 -11.67 3.67 9.46
C TYR A 358 -12.96 3.28 10.14
N PHE A 359 -14.08 3.63 9.51
CA PHE A 359 -15.41 3.22 9.92
C PHE A 359 -15.99 2.25 8.88
N ASN A 360 -16.47 1.11 9.38
CA ASN A 360 -16.98 0.04 8.54
C ASN A 360 -18.36 -0.43 9.03
N PRO A 361 -19.43 -0.30 8.22
CA PRO A 361 -20.77 -0.74 8.58
C PRO A 361 -20.94 -2.27 8.55
N LEU A 362 -19.86 -3.01 8.35
CA LEU A 362 -19.77 -4.46 8.44
C LEU A 362 -18.75 -4.82 9.51
N SER A 363 -19.18 -5.61 10.49
CA SER A 363 -18.28 -6.23 11.46
C SER A 363 -17.87 -7.63 10.98
N TYR A 364 -16.56 -7.87 10.84
CA TYR A 364 -16.02 -9.17 10.42
C TYR A 364 -14.65 -9.43 11.03
N ARG A 365 -14.30 -10.72 11.12
CA ARG A 365 -12.94 -11.16 11.41
C ARG A 365 -12.44 -12.00 10.24
N ILE A 366 -11.15 -11.89 9.97
CA ILE A 366 -10.48 -12.82 9.06
C ILE A 366 -9.64 -13.73 9.96
N PRO A 367 -10.09 -14.97 10.20
CA PRO A 367 -9.31 -15.92 11.00
C PRO A 367 -7.92 -16.11 10.41
N ASP A 368 -6.95 -16.42 11.26
CA ASP A 368 -5.61 -16.78 10.81
C ASP A 368 -5.58 -18.22 10.28
N ASN A 369 -6.34 -18.47 9.21
CA ASN A 369 -6.51 -19.76 8.58
C ASN A 369 -6.58 -19.57 7.06
N PRO A 370 -5.66 -20.16 6.28
CA PRO A 370 -5.64 -20.04 4.81
C PRO A 370 -6.91 -20.56 4.11
N ARG A 371 -7.73 -21.38 4.78
CA ARG A 371 -9.02 -21.88 4.28
C ARG A 371 -10.20 -21.02 4.74
N ALA A 372 -9.99 -20.08 5.66
CA ALA A 372 -11.03 -19.17 6.12
C ALA A 372 -11.23 -18.02 5.14
N GLY A 373 -12.48 -17.66 4.90
CA GLY A 373 -12.86 -16.44 4.22
C GLY A 373 -13.06 -15.29 5.21
N LEU A 374 -13.32 -14.10 4.67
CA LEU A 374 -13.93 -13.03 5.45
C LEU A 374 -15.32 -13.50 5.87
N THR A 375 -15.51 -13.69 7.18
CA THR A 375 -16.78 -14.13 7.76
C THR A 375 -17.36 -12.97 8.55
N PRO A 376 -18.53 -12.44 8.16
CA PRO A 376 -19.26 -11.48 8.98
C PRO A 376 -19.53 -12.07 10.37
N GLU A 377 -19.47 -11.21 11.39
CA GLU A 377 -19.94 -11.59 12.72
C GLU A 377 -21.42 -12.01 12.67
N PRO A 378 -21.85 -12.99 13.50
CA PRO A 378 -23.19 -13.59 13.43
C PRO A 378 -24.32 -12.70 13.98
N TYR A 379 -24.04 -11.41 14.17
CA TYR A 379 -24.97 -10.39 14.67
C TYR A 379 -24.85 -9.11 13.82
N PRO A 380 -25.89 -8.25 13.77
CA PRO A 380 -25.76 -6.90 13.21
C PRO A 380 -24.67 -6.16 13.96
N GLY A 381 -23.72 -5.58 13.23
CA GLY A 381 -22.58 -4.92 13.85
C GLY A 381 -21.80 -4.05 12.88
N PHE A 382 -20.94 -3.23 13.44
CA PHE A 382 -20.00 -2.40 12.71
C PHE A 382 -18.67 -2.37 13.48
N LEU A 383 -17.62 -1.90 12.82
CA LEU A 383 -16.33 -1.73 13.48
C LEU A 383 -15.77 -0.33 13.23
N ILE A 384 -15.01 0.15 14.21
CA ILE A 384 -14.19 1.35 14.08
C ILE A 384 -12.76 0.90 14.32
N ALA A 385 -11.88 1.17 13.37
CA ALA A 385 -10.48 0.77 13.45
C ALA A 385 -9.58 1.99 13.33
N PHE A 386 -8.39 1.94 13.93
CA PHE A 386 -7.45 3.05 13.83
C PHE A 386 -6.01 2.57 13.73
N ASN A 387 -5.18 3.43 13.14
CA ASN A 387 -3.73 3.32 13.16
C ASN A 387 -3.08 4.69 13.39
N ALA A 388 -1.87 4.66 13.91
CA ALA A 388 -0.94 5.78 13.83
C ALA A 388 -0.68 6.15 12.36
N CYS A 389 -0.69 7.44 12.02
CA CYS A 389 -0.41 7.94 10.69
C CYS A 389 1.08 7.92 10.34
N ARG A 390 1.95 8.07 11.35
CA ARG A 390 3.40 8.19 11.18
C ARG A 390 4.12 7.49 12.33
N PRO A 391 3.98 6.15 12.45
CA PRO A 391 4.67 5.41 13.49
C PRO A 391 6.19 5.62 13.38
N THR A 392 6.83 5.66 14.53
CA THR A 392 8.26 5.93 14.70
C THR A 392 9.10 4.66 14.82
N SER A 393 8.48 3.51 15.12
CA SER A 393 9.15 2.22 14.98
C SER A 393 9.63 1.98 13.54
N LYS A 394 10.85 1.47 13.44
CA LYS A 394 11.49 1.16 12.16
C LYS A 394 12.07 -0.25 12.21
N GLY A 395 11.81 -0.97 11.14
CA GLY A 395 12.13 -2.38 11.00
C GLY A 395 13.14 -2.68 9.90
N THR A 396 13.26 -3.97 9.59
CA THR A 396 14.12 -4.49 8.53
C THR A 396 13.47 -5.57 7.67
N VAL A 397 13.98 -5.73 6.44
CA VAL A 397 13.75 -6.86 5.54
C VAL A 397 15.10 -7.41 5.09
N THR A 398 15.42 -8.62 5.52
CA THR A 398 16.68 -9.30 5.16
C THR A 398 16.41 -10.60 4.42
N ILE A 399 17.33 -11.03 3.57
CA ILE A 399 17.28 -12.37 2.99
C ILE A 399 17.38 -13.44 4.10
N ALA A 400 16.64 -14.54 3.92
CA ALA A 400 16.74 -15.70 4.81
C ALA A 400 17.83 -16.70 4.37
N SER A 401 18.11 -16.73 3.06
CA SER A 401 19.10 -17.58 2.41
C SER A 401 19.51 -16.99 1.05
N ALA A 402 20.49 -17.60 0.38
CA ALA A 402 20.84 -17.29 -1.01
C ALA A 402 19.83 -17.81 -2.05
N ASN A 403 18.78 -18.52 -1.62
CA ASN A 403 17.74 -19.02 -2.51
C ASN A 403 16.63 -17.96 -2.70
N ALA A 404 16.48 -17.47 -3.93
CA ALA A 404 15.44 -16.51 -4.28
C ALA A 404 14.00 -16.99 -4.00
N ALA A 405 13.76 -18.30 -3.95
CA ALA A 405 12.43 -18.84 -3.63
C ALA A 405 12.03 -18.70 -2.15
N ASP A 406 13.00 -18.53 -1.26
CA ASP A 406 12.74 -18.47 0.18
C ASP A 406 12.14 -17.11 0.55
N ALA A 407 11.19 -17.08 1.49
CA ALA A 407 10.61 -15.85 1.98
C ALA A 407 11.67 -15.02 2.73
N PRO A 408 11.69 -13.68 2.59
CA PRO A 408 12.59 -12.85 3.38
C PRO A 408 12.15 -12.81 4.84
N LEU A 409 13.09 -12.46 5.72
CA LEU A 409 12.84 -12.19 7.13
C LEU A 409 12.34 -10.75 7.27
N ILE A 410 11.08 -10.58 7.66
CA ILE A 410 10.43 -9.27 7.82
C ILE A 410 10.31 -8.97 9.31
N ARG A 411 10.95 -7.90 9.79
CA ARG A 411 10.95 -7.48 11.20
C ARG A 411 10.51 -6.03 11.32
N PRO A 412 9.21 -5.72 11.40
CA PRO A 412 8.73 -4.34 11.50
C PRO A 412 9.12 -3.63 12.79
N ASN A 413 9.36 -4.38 13.88
CA ASN A 413 9.64 -3.85 15.22
C ASN A 413 8.47 -3.02 15.77
N TYR A 414 7.23 -3.50 15.56
CA TYR A 414 6.05 -2.78 15.97
C TYR A 414 6.09 -2.38 17.45
N LEU A 415 5.62 -1.16 17.76
CA LEU A 415 5.53 -0.61 19.12
C LEU A 415 6.87 -0.61 19.88
N SER A 416 8.01 -0.49 19.18
CA SER A 416 9.34 -0.46 19.80
C SER A 416 9.73 0.91 20.36
N THR A 417 8.83 1.90 20.33
CA THR A 417 9.08 3.27 20.78
C THR A 417 7.94 3.75 21.67
N ASP A 418 8.25 4.65 22.60
CA ASP A 418 7.25 5.23 23.51
C ASP A 418 6.20 6.02 22.75
N ARG A 419 6.59 6.69 21.66
CA ARG A 419 5.67 7.43 20.80
C ARG A 419 4.62 6.53 20.16
N ASP A 420 5.00 5.35 19.70
CA ASP A 420 4.03 4.41 19.11
C ASP A 420 3.03 3.91 20.17
N VAL A 421 3.48 3.70 21.40
CA VAL A 421 2.62 3.32 22.53
C VAL A 421 1.65 4.45 22.89
N GLU A 422 2.15 5.69 22.94
CA GLU A 422 1.32 6.87 23.18
C GLU A 422 0.19 7.01 22.14
N GLU A 423 0.52 6.89 20.85
CA GLU A 423 -0.48 7.01 19.77
C GLU A 423 -1.51 5.87 19.78
N VAL A 424 -1.12 4.67 20.26
CA VAL A 424 -2.08 3.58 20.51
C VAL A 424 -3.10 3.97 21.57
N LEU A 425 -2.67 4.59 22.68
CA LEU A 425 -3.56 5.01 23.74
C LEU A 425 -4.45 6.18 23.29
N GLN A 426 -3.87 7.20 22.66
CA GLN A 426 -4.61 8.33 22.09
C GLN A 426 -5.71 7.85 21.13
N GLY A 427 -5.38 6.96 20.19
CA GLY A 427 -6.35 6.40 19.25
C GLY A 427 -7.42 5.54 19.94
N SER A 428 -7.05 4.72 20.92
CA SER A 428 -7.99 3.88 21.67
C SER A 428 -9.04 4.71 22.43
N HIS A 429 -8.60 5.79 23.10
CA HIS A 429 -9.47 6.72 23.78
C HIS A 429 -10.39 7.46 22.80
N LEU A 430 -9.86 7.88 21.65
CA LEU A 430 -10.65 8.52 20.60
C LEU A 430 -11.76 7.59 20.08
N MET A 431 -11.49 6.28 19.90
CA MET A 431 -12.50 5.33 19.39
C MET A 431 -13.68 5.23 20.34
N ARG A 432 -13.42 5.12 21.64
CA ARG A 432 -14.46 5.04 22.67
C ARG A 432 -15.21 6.34 22.83
N ARG A 433 -14.53 7.48 22.74
CA ARG A 433 -15.17 8.79 22.74
C ARG A 433 -16.16 8.92 21.59
N ILE A 434 -15.76 8.54 20.37
CA ILE A 434 -16.65 8.53 19.19
C ILE A 434 -17.83 7.57 19.39
N ALA A 435 -17.57 6.33 19.78
CA ALA A 435 -18.62 5.32 19.96
C ALA A 435 -19.62 5.66 21.08
N GLY A 436 -19.21 6.48 22.06
CA GLY A 436 -20.05 6.97 23.15
C GLY A 436 -20.87 8.23 22.84
N ALA A 437 -20.76 8.79 21.63
CA ALA A 437 -21.53 9.97 21.24
C ALA A 437 -23.03 9.65 21.08
N ARG A 438 -23.89 10.67 21.25
CA ARG A 438 -25.35 10.52 21.24
C ARG A 438 -25.85 10.04 19.87
N ALA A 439 -25.25 10.50 18.78
CA ALA A 439 -25.62 10.06 17.43
C ALA A 439 -25.48 8.54 17.21
N LEU A 440 -24.64 7.85 18.00
CA LEU A 440 -24.46 6.40 17.94
C LEU A 440 -25.26 5.62 19.00
N GLU A 441 -25.99 6.30 19.89
CA GLU A 441 -26.75 5.67 20.98
C GLU A 441 -27.80 4.66 20.46
N ASP A 442 -28.55 5.02 19.42
CA ASP A 442 -29.54 4.12 18.80
C ASP A 442 -28.91 3.00 17.97
N TRP A 443 -27.60 3.04 17.74
CA TRP A 443 -26.86 2.03 17.02
C TRP A 443 -26.13 1.08 17.95
N VAL A 444 -25.38 1.55 18.95
CA VAL A 444 -24.46 0.72 19.75
C VAL A 444 -25.19 -0.05 20.85
N GLU A 445 -25.47 -1.34 20.62
CA GLU A 445 -25.96 -2.24 21.67
C GLU A 445 -24.89 -2.50 22.72
N ASP A 446 -23.70 -2.90 22.26
CA ASP A 446 -22.57 -3.24 23.12
C ASP A 446 -21.22 -3.12 22.40
N GLU A 447 -20.15 -2.84 23.16
CA GLU A 447 -18.77 -2.96 22.69
C GLU A 447 -18.34 -4.41 22.91
N VAL A 448 -18.28 -5.21 21.84
CA VAL A 448 -17.97 -6.65 21.92
C VAL A 448 -16.47 -6.88 22.14
N SER A 449 -15.63 -6.03 21.57
CA SER A 449 -14.16 -6.14 21.66
C SER A 449 -13.58 -4.74 21.46
N PRO A 450 -12.80 -4.18 22.39
CA PRO A 450 -12.17 -4.79 23.59
C PRO A 450 -13.12 -5.18 24.73
N SER A 451 -14.37 -4.72 24.71
CA SER A 451 -15.36 -4.80 25.78
C SER A 451 -15.19 -3.74 26.87
N LYS A 452 -16.32 -3.40 27.50
CA LYS A 452 -16.42 -2.40 28.57
C LYS A 452 -15.61 -2.75 29.83
N ALA A 453 -15.13 -3.98 29.96
CA ALA A 453 -14.29 -4.44 31.07
C ALA A 453 -12.82 -3.98 30.95
N VAL A 454 -12.35 -3.69 29.74
CA VAL A 454 -11.04 -3.09 29.50
C VAL A 454 -11.17 -1.59 29.81
N GLN A 455 -10.55 -1.08 30.87
CA GLN A 455 -10.73 0.32 31.29
C GLN A 455 -9.43 1.09 31.46
N SER A 456 -8.35 0.43 31.88
CA SER A 456 -7.06 1.10 32.05
C SER A 456 -6.26 1.17 30.75
N ASP A 457 -5.30 2.09 30.70
CA ASP A 457 -4.38 2.24 29.56
C ASP A 457 -3.57 0.98 29.33
N GLU A 458 -3.13 0.30 30.39
CA GLU A 458 -2.41 -0.97 30.28
C GLU A 458 -3.28 -2.04 29.62
N GLN A 459 -4.56 -2.14 30.00
CA GLN A 459 -5.48 -3.11 29.41
C GLN A 459 -5.80 -2.77 27.94
N LEU A 460 -5.92 -1.49 27.60
CA LEU A 460 -6.11 -1.04 26.21
C LEU A 460 -4.88 -1.35 25.35
N LEU A 461 -3.68 -1.10 25.87
CA LEU A 461 -2.43 -1.43 25.21
C LEU A 461 -2.30 -2.94 25.01
N ASP A 462 -2.58 -3.75 26.03
CA ASP A 462 -2.54 -5.22 25.91
C ASP A 462 -3.58 -5.74 24.92
N TYR A 463 -4.79 -5.16 24.90
CA TYR A 463 -5.75 -5.44 23.86
C TYR A 463 -5.19 -5.15 22.46
N PHE A 464 -4.60 -3.97 22.27
CA PHE A 464 -4.00 -3.58 21.00
C PHE A 464 -2.86 -4.53 20.62
N ARG A 465 -1.98 -4.89 21.56
CA ARG A 465 -0.88 -5.85 21.33
C ARG A 465 -1.36 -7.23 20.90
N LEU A 466 -2.53 -7.67 21.37
CA LEU A 466 -3.11 -8.97 21.04
C LEU A 466 -3.96 -8.98 19.76
N ASN A 467 -4.58 -7.85 19.42
CA ASN A 467 -5.60 -7.76 18.36
C ASN A 467 -5.20 -6.90 17.16
N SER A 468 -4.04 -6.22 17.22
CA SER A 468 -3.54 -5.44 16.10
C SER A 468 -2.96 -6.30 14.98
N GLY A 469 -2.94 -5.73 13.78
CA GLY A 469 -2.27 -6.29 12.61
C GLY A 469 -1.89 -5.20 11.61
N SER A 470 -1.03 -5.56 10.66
CA SER A 470 -0.65 -4.70 9.54
C SER A 470 -1.87 -4.33 8.71
N ILE A 471 -1.96 -3.07 8.24
CA ILE A 471 -2.85 -2.70 7.13
C ILE A 471 -2.15 -2.68 5.77
N TYR A 472 -1.00 -3.37 5.70
CA TYR A 472 -0.30 -3.77 4.50
C TYR A 472 0.39 -2.63 3.76
N HIS A 473 0.86 -1.62 4.49
CA HIS A 473 1.51 -0.41 3.99
C HIS A 473 3.04 -0.43 4.19
N LEU A 474 3.66 -1.60 4.03
CA LEU A 474 5.12 -1.72 4.14
C LEU A 474 5.80 -0.82 3.09
N CYS A 475 6.71 0.02 3.56
CA CYS A 475 7.49 0.96 2.75
C CYS A 475 8.88 1.20 3.35
N GLY A 476 9.72 1.94 2.63
CA GLY A 476 10.97 2.53 3.15
C GLY A 476 12.22 1.67 3.17
N THR A 477 12.14 0.40 2.76
CA THR A 477 13.27 -0.55 2.78
C THR A 477 14.43 -0.26 1.84
N CYS A 478 14.26 0.69 0.93
CA CYS A 478 15.29 1.22 0.05
C CYS A 478 15.17 2.75 -0.03
N ALA A 479 15.01 3.39 1.13
CA ALA A 479 14.72 4.81 1.27
C ALA A 479 15.63 5.71 0.42
N MET A 480 15.04 6.77 -0.15
CA MET A 480 15.77 7.84 -0.79
C MET A 480 16.42 8.79 0.23
N GLY A 481 17.57 9.35 -0.12
CA GLY A 481 18.28 10.33 0.69
C GLY A 481 19.67 10.63 0.14
N SER A 482 20.32 11.66 0.69
CA SER A 482 21.61 12.14 0.20
C SER A 482 22.82 11.33 0.68
N ASP A 483 22.69 10.61 1.79
CA ASP A 483 23.79 9.83 2.41
C ASP A 483 23.71 8.34 2.04
N PRO A 484 24.65 7.80 1.24
CA PRO A 484 24.71 6.38 0.89
C PRO A 484 24.85 5.40 2.06
N GLN A 485 25.23 5.86 3.26
CA GLN A 485 25.28 5.00 4.45
C GLN A 485 23.88 4.76 5.05
N HIS A 486 22.96 5.69 4.85
CA HIS A 486 21.62 5.68 5.45
C HIS A 486 20.48 5.67 4.43
N ALA A 487 20.79 5.84 3.15
CA ALA A 487 19.85 5.79 2.04
C ALA A 487 20.35 4.84 0.93
N VAL A 488 19.41 4.29 0.17
CA VAL A 488 19.71 3.36 -0.93
C VAL A 488 19.71 4.05 -2.28
N VAL A 489 18.83 5.04 -2.47
CA VAL A 489 18.73 5.81 -3.71
C VAL A 489 18.89 7.30 -3.47
N ASP A 490 19.33 8.03 -4.49
CA ASP A 490 19.33 9.49 -4.48
C ASP A 490 17.93 10.07 -4.78
N SER A 491 17.82 11.41 -4.77
CA SER A 491 16.56 12.11 -5.08
C SER A 491 16.05 11.92 -6.52
N ARG A 492 16.88 11.37 -7.42
CA ARG A 492 16.50 10.93 -8.78
C ARG A 492 16.24 9.42 -8.85
N LEU A 493 16.15 8.76 -7.70
CA LEU A 493 15.84 7.34 -7.51
C LEU A 493 16.94 6.36 -7.96
N ARG A 494 18.14 6.87 -8.29
CA ARG A 494 19.28 6.06 -8.74
C ARG A 494 19.95 5.41 -7.53
N VAL A 495 20.31 4.13 -7.64
CA VAL A 495 21.00 3.43 -6.53
C VAL A 495 22.40 4.00 -6.32
N HIS A 496 22.72 4.34 -5.08
CA HIS A 496 24.00 4.97 -4.74
C HIS A 496 25.19 4.12 -5.14
N GLY A 497 26.07 4.70 -5.97
CA GLY A 497 27.29 4.03 -6.43
C GLY A 497 27.08 2.80 -7.31
N VAL A 498 25.87 2.57 -7.85
CA VAL A 498 25.55 1.47 -8.76
C VAL A 498 24.97 2.01 -10.06
N GLN A 499 25.71 1.87 -11.16
CA GLN A 499 25.25 2.34 -12.47
C GLN A 499 24.23 1.38 -13.09
N GLY A 500 23.28 1.93 -13.85
CA GLY A 500 22.29 1.14 -14.59
C GLY A 500 21.18 0.56 -13.72
N LEU A 501 21.05 0.99 -12.46
CA LEU A 501 20.03 0.52 -11.51
C LEU A 501 19.24 1.68 -10.90
N ARG A 502 17.92 1.57 -10.93
CA ARG A 502 16.98 2.52 -10.31
C ARG A 502 15.91 1.77 -9.52
N ILE A 503 15.30 2.41 -8.53
CA ILE A 503 14.19 1.83 -7.75
C ILE A 503 12.99 2.77 -7.82
N VAL A 504 11.83 2.25 -8.21
CA VAL A 504 10.60 3.03 -8.36
C VAL A 504 9.43 2.22 -7.79
N ASP A 505 9.31 2.21 -6.47
CA ASP A 505 8.18 1.63 -5.73
C ASP A 505 8.14 2.16 -4.28
N ALA A 506 7.28 1.59 -3.42
CA ALA A 506 7.11 2.00 -2.03
C ALA A 506 8.38 1.84 -1.15
N SER A 507 9.37 1.06 -1.57
CA SER A 507 10.62 0.89 -0.81
C SER A 507 11.40 2.20 -0.69
N ILE A 508 11.22 3.16 -1.60
CA ILE A 508 11.99 4.41 -1.61
C ILE A 508 11.51 5.46 -0.61
N PHE A 509 10.41 5.22 0.11
CA PHE A 509 9.83 6.23 0.99
C PHE A 509 10.78 6.51 2.17
N PRO A 510 11.27 7.74 2.38
CA PRO A 510 12.10 8.02 3.55
C PRO A 510 11.26 7.93 4.83
N ASN A 511 10.03 8.44 4.79
CA ASN A 511 9.03 8.35 5.84
C ASN A 511 7.69 7.90 5.25
N ILE A 512 6.91 7.11 5.99
CA ILE A 512 5.56 6.72 5.58
C ILE A 512 4.63 7.95 5.52
N THR A 513 3.77 8.01 4.52
CA THR A 513 2.74 9.07 4.40
C THR A 513 1.56 8.75 5.32
N ALA A 514 0.87 9.76 5.83
CA ALA A 514 -0.44 9.55 6.46
C ALA A 514 -1.40 8.85 5.48
N GLY A 515 -2.20 7.90 5.98
CA GLY A 515 -3.17 7.22 5.13
C GLY A 515 -2.64 6.01 4.35
N ASN A 516 -3.30 5.68 3.25
CA ASN A 516 -2.98 4.51 2.45
C ASN A 516 -1.89 4.81 1.41
N ILE A 517 -0.88 3.95 1.30
CA ILE A 517 0.32 4.23 0.49
C ILE A 517 0.19 3.93 -1.01
N ASN A 518 -0.98 3.47 -1.48
CA ASN A 518 -1.12 3.07 -2.89
C ASN A 518 -1.05 4.27 -3.85
N ALA A 519 -1.73 5.38 -3.55
CA ALA A 519 -1.65 6.58 -4.37
C ALA A 519 -0.24 7.21 -4.34
N PRO A 520 0.42 7.39 -3.18
CA PRO A 520 1.84 7.77 -3.13
C PRO A 520 2.74 6.91 -4.00
N THR A 521 2.56 5.58 -3.98
CA THR A 521 3.37 4.66 -4.79
C THR A 521 3.15 4.87 -6.29
N MET A 522 1.91 5.12 -6.71
CA MET A 522 1.59 5.41 -8.11
C MET A 522 2.12 6.79 -8.55
N MET A 523 2.10 7.78 -7.65
CA MET A 523 2.72 9.08 -7.90
C MET A 523 4.24 8.97 -8.09
N VAL A 524 4.93 8.21 -7.21
CA VAL A 524 6.36 7.90 -7.37
C VAL A 524 6.64 7.28 -8.73
N ALA A 525 5.75 6.43 -9.23
CA ALA A 525 5.89 5.83 -10.56
C ALA A 525 5.72 6.83 -11.71
N GLU A 526 4.72 7.73 -11.65
CA GLU A 526 4.54 8.81 -12.64
C GLU A 526 5.76 9.73 -12.70
N LYS A 527 6.22 10.18 -11.53
CA LYS A 527 7.36 11.09 -11.42
C LYS A 527 8.69 10.42 -11.75
N GLY A 528 8.92 9.22 -11.23
CA GLY A 528 10.11 8.41 -11.53
C GLY A 528 10.22 8.11 -13.03
N SER A 529 9.10 7.82 -13.70
CA SER A 529 9.08 7.64 -15.16
C SER A 529 9.53 8.90 -15.90
N ALA A 530 9.07 10.09 -15.46
CA ALA A 530 9.49 11.36 -16.05
C ALA A 530 11.00 11.59 -15.89
N MET A 531 11.55 11.34 -14.70
CA MET A 531 13.00 11.44 -14.42
C MET A 531 13.83 10.48 -15.29
N ILE A 532 13.36 9.23 -15.46
CA ILE A 532 14.05 8.24 -16.31
C ILE A 532 14.07 8.70 -17.77
N LEU A 533 12.95 9.22 -18.28
CA LEU A 533 12.86 9.69 -19.66
C LEU A 533 13.71 10.95 -19.92
N GLU A 534 13.75 11.87 -18.95
CA GLU A 534 14.63 13.04 -18.97
C GLU A 534 16.10 12.61 -19.05
N ASP A 535 16.54 11.73 -18.15
CA ASP A 535 17.92 11.20 -18.13
C ASP A 535 18.26 10.44 -19.42
N ALA A 536 17.29 9.72 -19.98
CA ALA A 536 17.48 8.97 -21.22
C ALA A 536 17.63 9.87 -22.45
N ALA A 537 16.97 11.03 -22.47
CA ALA A 537 17.08 12.02 -23.53
C ALA A 537 18.42 12.77 -23.46
N ALA A 538 18.84 13.21 -22.27
CA ALA A 538 20.12 13.92 -22.08
C ALA A 538 21.34 13.09 -22.55
N ARG A 539 21.30 11.76 -22.40
CA ARG A 539 22.35 10.85 -22.89
C ARG A 539 22.37 10.65 -24.42
N VAL A 540 21.39 11.16 -25.16
CA VAL A 540 21.39 11.14 -26.63
C VAL A 540 22.00 12.42 -27.20
N GLU A 541 21.96 13.51 -26.42
CA GLU A 541 22.49 14.83 -26.81
C GLU A 541 23.95 15.03 -26.43
N ALA A 542 24.46 14.28 -25.43
CA ALA A 542 25.87 14.18 -25.05
C ALA A 542 26.55 13.01 -25.77
#